data_AF-A0AAN6IJI7-F1
#
_entry.id   AF-A0AAN6IJI7-F1
#
_cell.length_a   1.000
_cell.length_b   1.000
_cell.length_c   1.000
_cell.angle_alpha   90.00
_cell.angle_beta   90.00
_cell.angle_gamma   90.00
#
_symmetry.space_group_name_H-M   'P 1'
#
loop_
_entity.id
_entity.type
_entity.pdbx_description
1 polymer ?
#
loop_
_entity_poly.entity_id
_entity_poly.type
_entity_poly.pdbx_seq_one_letter_code
_entity_poly.pdbx_strand_id
1 'polypeptide(L)'
;GTMTVNPYHHDRSLLSHTALAGLLVPIIAMTNAEKLIMTDSHFLMYFLARAMYPRFLITFNEQLENVSASARVGQAVDAVGQVGRPKNITGFQTHETPVLLAHSERAELATDKYIPLTNVLEGFVILTKNPDYQEDEESL
;
A
#
# COMPACT_ATOMS: atom_id res chain seq x y z
N GLY A 1 12.24 0.58 2.56
CA GLY A 1 12.56 0.68 1.12
C GLY A 1 11.32 1.15 0.39
N THR A 2 11.47 2.02 -0.61
CA THR A 2 10.36 2.65 -1.37
C THR A 2 9.69 1.70 -2.36
N MET A 3 10.38 0.63 -2.76
CA MET A 3 9.85 -0.44 -3.58
C MET A 3 9.82 -1.74 -2.77
N THR A 4 8.70 -2.46 -2.85
CA THR A 4 8.52 -3.74 -2.18
C THR A 4 8.48 -4.87 -3.19
N VAL A 5 9.11 -5.99 -2.85
CA VAL A 5 9.03 -7.23 -3.62
C VAL A 5 7.99 -8.12 -2.95
N ASN A 6 6.76 -8.09 -3.45
CA ASN A 6 5.65 -8.83 -2.84
C ASN A 6 4.63 -9.22 -3.93
N PRO A 7 4.25 -10.51 -4.07
CA PRO A 7 3.23 -10.90 -5.03
C PRO A 7 1.81 -10.55 -4.57
N TYR A 8 1.63 -10.20 -3.31
CA TYR A 8 0.35 -9.79 -2.74
C TYR A 8 0.10 -8.29 -2.87
N HIS A 9 -1.17 -7.96 -3.12
CA HIS A 9 -1.71 -6.60 -3.27
C HIS A 9 -2.89 -6.42 -2.32
N HIS A 10 -3.32 -5.17 -2.12
CA HIS A 10 -4.46 -4.78 -1.28
C HIS A 10 -4.39 -5.40 0.12
N ASP A 11 -3.42 -4.96 0.91
CA ASP A 11 -3.29 -5.41 2.30
C ASP A 11 -3.24 -6.95 2.46
N ARG A 12 -2.47 -7.60 1.58
CA ARG A 12 -2.26 -9.06 1.53
C ARG A 12 -3.50 -9.90 1.19
N SER A 13 -4.59 -9.28 0.73
CA SER A 13 -5.82 -10.00 0.37
C SER A 13 -5.77 -10.63 -1.02
N LEU A 14 -5.11 -10.00 -1.99
CA LEU A 14 -5.12 -10.42 -3.39
C LEU A 14 -3.74 -10.88 -3.86
N LEU A 15 -3.65 -12.09 -4.38
CA LEU A 15 -2.41 -12.65 -4.93
C LEU A 15 -2.33 -12.45 -6.45
N SER A 16 -1.26 -11.81 -6.91
CA SER A 16 -0.95 -11.73 -8.33
C SER A 16 -0.17 -12.96 -8.79
N HIS A 17 -0.79 -13.75 -9.66
CA HIS A 17 -0.20 -14.97 -10.22
C HIS A 17 1.05 -14.66 -11.07
N THR A 18 1.07 -13.52 -11.76
CA THR A 18 2.22 -13.10 -12.58
C THR A 18 3.39 -12.66 -11.72
N ALA A 19 3.13 -11.95 -10.62
CA ALA A 19 4.17 -11.56 -9.67
C ALA A 19 4.74 -12.80 -8.95
N LEU A 20 3.88 -13.75 -8.57
CA LEU A 20 4.30 -15.02 -7.98
C LEU A 20 5.19 -15.83 -8.94
N ALA A 21 4.76 -16.01 -10.19
CA ALA A 21 5.57 -16.68 -11.20
C ALA A 21 6.93 -15.98 -11.40
N GLY A 22 6.92 -14.63 -11.38
CA GLY A 22 8.13 -13.82 -11.46
C GLY A 22 9.10 -14.00 -10.29
N LEU A 23 8.63 -14.41 -9.11
CA LEU A 23 9.47 -14.79 -7.96
C LEU A 23 9.94 -16.24 -8.03
N LEU A 24 9.10 -17.16 -8.51
CA LEU A 24 9.46 -18.58 -8.59
C LEU A 24 10.59 -18.86 -9.59
N VAL A 25 10.58 -18.17 -10.74
CA VAL A 25 11.63 -18.31 -11.77
C VAL A 25 13.05 -18.07 -11.22
N PRO A 26 13.38 -16.92 -10.60
CA PRO A 26 14.70 -16.69 -10.04
C PRO A 26 15.03 -17.62 -8.87
N ILE A 27 14.05 -18.01 -8.04
CA ILE A 27 14.27 -18.98 -6.95
C ILE A 27 14.71 -20.34 -7.51
N ILE A 28 14.03 -20.84 -8.53
CA ILE A 28 14.38 -22.11 -9.18
C ILE A 28 15.72 -21.98 -9.91
N ALA A 29 15.93 -20.87 -10.62
CA ALA A 29 17.17 -20.58 -11.33
C ALA A 29 18.40 -20.56 -10.40
N MET A 30 18.25 -20.04 -9.18
CA MET A 30 19.30 -20.00 -8.17
C MET A 30 19.69 -21.38 -7.62
N THR A 31 18.87 -22.41 -7.83
CA THR A 31 19.21 -23.80 -7.42
C THR A 31 20.43 -24.33 -8.20
N ASN A 32 20.67 -23.81 -9.40
CA ASN A 32 21.85 -24.13 -10.21
C ASN A 32 22.46 -22.83 -10.77
N ALA A 33 22.86 -21.93 -9.87
CA ALA A 33 23.30 -20.58 -10.21
C ALA A 33 24.56 -20.57 -11.11
N GLU A 34 25.53 -21.47 -10.89
CA GLU A 34 26.78 -21.51 -11.66
C GLU A 34 26.53 -21.74 -13.16
N LYS A 35 25.71 -22.74 -13.50
CA LYS A 35 25.44 -23.07 -14.91
C LYS A 35 24.41 -22.13 -15.52
N LEU A 36 23.37 -21.77 -14.78
CA LEU A 36 22.22 -21.07 -15.35
C LEU A 36 22.40 -19.55 -15.34
N ILE A 37 22.70 -18.96 -14.18
CA ILE A 37 22.73 -17.50 -14.00
C ILE A 37 24.08 -16.93 -14.43
N MET A 38 25.18 -17.57 -14.04
CA MET A 38 26.53 -17.04 -14.25
C MET A 38 27.08 -17.29 -15.66
N THR A 39 26.55 -18.29 -16.38
CA THR A 39 26.99 -18.63 -17.75
C THR A 39 26.08 -18.01 -18.81
N ASP A 40 24.85 -18.50 -18.97
CA ASP A 40 24.04 -18.22 -20.17
C ASP A 40 22.81 -17.34 -19.93
N SER A 41 22.11 -17.52 -18.80
CA SER A 41 20.75 -17.03 -18.58
C SER A 41 20.63 -16.04 -17.42
N HIS A 42 21.55 -15.08 -17.34
CA HIS A 42 21.54 -14.01 -16.35
C HIS A 42 20.23 -13.18 -16.36
N PHE A 43 19.58 -13.07 -17.52
CA PHE A 43 18.32 -12.34 -17.67
C PHE A 43 17.16 -12.93 -16.87
N LEU A 44 17.26 -14.18 -16.40
CA LEU A 44 16.26 -14.80 -15.52
C LEU A 44 16.06 -14.02 -14.21
N MET A 45 17.07 -13.25 -13.78
CA MET A 45 16.94 -12.36 -12.62
C MET A 45 15.99 -11.18 -12.86
N TYR A 46 15.77 -10.76 -14.10
CA TYR A 46 14.82 -9.67 -14.40
C TYR A 46 13.36 -10.05 -14.16
N PHE A 47 13.05 -11.35 -14.03
CA PHE A 47 11.70 -11.77 -13.64
C PHE A 47 11.32 -11.27 -12.23
N LEU A 48 12.29 -10.94 -11.36
CA LEU A 48 12.04 -10.27 -10.08
C LEU A 48 11.30 -8.93 -10.25
N ALA A 49 11.51 -8.22 -11.36
CA ALA A 49 10.85 -6.94 -11.62
C ALA A 49 9.32 -7.08 -11.69
N ARG A 50 8.79 -8.28 -12.00
CA ARG A 50 7.34 -8.54 -12.03
C ARG A 50 6.69 -8.52 -10.64
N ALA A 51 7.47 -8.71 -9.58
CA ALA A 51 7.01 -8.65 -8.20
C ALA A 51 7.41 -7.35 -7.48
N MET A 52 8.15 -6.47 -8.17
CA MET A 52 8.51 -5.15 -7.67
C MET A 52 7.38 -4.17 -7.95
N TYR A 53 6.71 -3.71 -6.90
CA TYR A 53 5.68 -2.68 -7.00
C TYR A 53 5.85 -1.64 -5.89
N PRO A 54 5.86 -0.33 -6.20
CA PRO A 54 5.88 0.71 -5.18
C PRO A 54 4.51 0.82 -4.52
N ARG A 55 4.47 0.85 -3.19
CA ARG A 55 3.23 1.12 -2.46
C ARG A 55 3.11 2.62 -2.24
N PHE A 56 1.98 3.18 -2.63
CA PHE A 56 1.67 4.60 -2.49
C PHE A 56 0.19 4.77 -2.19
N LEU A 57 -0.20 5.97 -1.76
CA LEU A 57 -1.58 6.39 -1.60
C LEU A 57 -1.76 7.72 -2.30
N ILE A 58 -2.64 7.75 -3.29
CA ILE A 58 -3.08 8.92 -4.04
C ILE A 58 -4.59 8.98 -3.96
N THR A 59 -5.13 10.16 -3.66
CA THR A 59 -6.56 10.36 -3.42
C THR A 59 -7.19 11.27 -4.46
N PHE A 60 -8.39 10.91 -4.91
CA PHE A 60 -9.18 11.68 -5.88
C PHE A 60 -10.57 11.96 -5.33
N ASN A 61 -11.23 12.99 -5.87
CA ASN A 61 -12.67 13.18 -5.70
C ASN A 61 -13.48 12.34 -6.71
N GLU A 62 -14.81 12.43 -6.61
CA GLU A 62 -15.76 11.79 -7.53
C GLU A 62 -15.63 12.29 -8.99
N GLN A 63 -15.06 13.48 -9.19
CA GLN A 63 -14.77 14.10 -10.48
C GLN A 63 -13.39 13.72 -11.03
N LEU A 64 -12.67 12.79 -10.37
CA LEU A 64 -11.32 12.32 -10.73
C LEU A 64 -10.23 13.40 -10.65
N GLU A 65 -10.46 14.47 -9.90
CA GLU A 65 -9.46 15.49 -9.59
C GLU A 65 -8.67 15.09 -8.35
N ASN A 66 -7.37 15.41 -8.34
CA ASN A 66 -6.51 15.15 -7.20
C ASN A 66 -6.98 15.96 -5.99
N VAL A 67 -7.18 15.28 -4.85
CA VAL A 67 -7.51 15.91 -3.58
C VAL A 67 -6.44 15.53 -2.56
N SER A 68 -5.80 16.53 -1.95
CA SER A 68 -4.94 16.31 -0.78
C SER A 68 -5.82 16.01 0.43
N ALA A 69 -5.61 14.86 1.03
CA ALA A 69 -6.25 14.46 2.26
C ALA A 69 -5.19 14.06 3.28
N SER A 70 -5.44 14.44 4.53
CA SER A 70 -4.56 14.10 5.64
C SER A 70 -4.70 12.61 5.98
N ALA A 71 -3.62 11.85 5.85
CA ALA A 71 -3.54 10.42 6.07
C ALA A 71 -2.51 10.07 7.16
N ARG A 72 -2.90 9.23 8.11
CA ARG A 72 -2.02 8.64 9.13
C ARG A 72 -1.41 7.37 8.56
N VAL A 73 -0.09 7.36 8.41
CA VAL A 73 0.68 6.21 7.94
C VAL A 73 1.48 5.65 9.10
N GLY A 74 1.33 4.36 9.37
CA GLY A 74 2.08 3.71 10.44
C GLY A 74 2.06 2.19 10.32
N GLN A 75 2.66 1.52 11.30
CA GLN A 75 2.78 0.06 11.28
C GLN A 75 1.40 -0.60 11.42
N ALA A 76 1.10 -1.52 10.50
CA ALA A 76 -0.12 -2.31 10.53
C ALA A 76 -0.12 -3.25 11.74
N VAL A 77 -1.21 -3.20 12.51
CA VAL A 77 -1.48 -4.11 13.64
C VAL A 77 -2.84 -4.75 13.47
N ASP A 78 -2.99 -5.97 13.99
CA ASP A 78 -4.28 -6.61 14.06
C ASP A 78 -5.14 -5.93 15.15
N ALA A 79 -6.37 -5.58 14.79
CA ALA A 79 -7.33 -4.96 15.70
C ALA A 79 -7.90 -5.96 16.73
N VAL A 80 -7.71 -7.26 16.51
CA VAL A 80 -8.20 -8.30 17.41
C VAL A 80 -7.57 -8.15 18.80
N GLY A 81 -8.42 -7.91 19.80
CA GLY A 81 -8.01 -7.77 21.21
C GLY A 81 -7.83 -6.33 21.70
N GLN A 82 -8.03 -5.32 20.85
CA GLN A 82 -8.05 -3.93 21.28
C GLN A 82 -9.39 -3.55 21.91
N VAL A 83 -9.36 -2.74 22.98
CA VAL A 83 -10.55 -2.24 23.67
C VAL A 83 -10.98 -0.89 23.09
N GLY A 84 -12.28 -0.69 22.88
CA GLY A 84 -12.83 0.59 22.40
C GLY A 84 -13.07 0.61 20.89
N ARG A 85 -12.67 1.68 20.20
CA ARG A 85 -12.70 1.79 18.73
C ARG A 85 -11.34 1.30 18.20
N PRO A 86 -11.22 0.01 17.83
CA PRO A 86 -9.92 -0.59 17.50
C PRO A 86 -9.31 0.12 16.29
N LYS A 87 -8.01 0.39 16.36
CA LYS A 87 -7.23 1.02 15.30
C LYS A 87 -6.27 0.00 14.70
N ASN A 88 -6.24 -0.05 13.38
CA ASN A 88 -5.42 -1.03 12.67
C ASN A 88 -3.95 -0.55 12.50
N ILE A 89 -3.59 0.59 13.10
CA ILE A 89 -2.30 1.25 12.94
C ILE A 89 -1.72 1.63 14.30
N THR A 90 -0.42 1.37 14.49
CA THR A 90 0.38 1.88 15.61
C THR A 90 1.56 2.71 15.12
N GLY A 91 2.04 3.64 15.95
CA GLY A 91 3.25 4.44 15.66
C GLY A 91 3.13 5.24 14.35
N PHE A 92 2.03 5.96 14.18
CA PHE A 92 1.74 6.66 12.94
C PHE A 92 2.38 8.06 12.86
N GLN A 93 2.61 8.50 11.63
CA GLN A 93 2.90 9.87 11.26
C GLN A 93 1.80 10.39 10.33
N THR A 94 1.43 11.66 10.49
CA THR A 94 0.42 12.29 9.63
C THR A 94 1.11 12.90 8.42
N HIS A 95 0.67 12.51 7.23
CA HIS A 95 1.14 13.00 5.95
C HIS A 95 -0.03 13.50 5.12
N GLU A 96 0.22 14.42 4.21
CA GLU A 96 -0.72 14.79 3.16
C GLU A 96 -0.50 13.90 1.94
N THR A 97 -1.59 13.45 1.30
CA THR A 97 -1.50 12.69 0.06
C THR A 97 -1.07 13.60 -1.11
N PRO A 98 -0.23 13.13 -2.04
CA PRO A 98 0.19 11.74 -2.23
C PRO A 98 1.37 11.31 -1.34
N VAL A 99 1.29 10.11 -0.76
CA VAL A 99 2.31 9.58 0.16
C VAL A 99 2.79 8.18 -0.27
N LEU A 100 4.06 7.88 -0.02
CA LEU A 100 4.62 6.53 -0.20
C LEU A 100 4.40 5.71 1.07
N LEU A 101 4.03 4.44 0.91
CA LEU A 101 3.83 3.50 2.01
C LEU A 101 4.98 2.49 2.03
N ALA A 102 5.54 2.20 3.20
CA ALA A 102 6.49 1.11 3.37
C ALA A 102 5.79 -0.27 3.41
N HIS A 103 6.57 -1.35 3.39
CA HIS A 103 6.08 -2.74 3.33
C HIS A 103 5.14 -3.13 4.49
N SER A 104 5.42 -2.66 5.70
CA SER A 104 4.66 -2.96 6.92
C SER A 104 3.68 -1.84 7.30
N GLU A 105 3.58 -0.81 6.46
CA GLU A 105 2.75 0.34 6.76
C GLU A 105 1.35 0.18 6.18
N ARG A 106 0.39 0.75 6.90
CA ARG A 106 -1.00 0.93 6.49
C ARG A 106 -1.35 2.40 6.66
N ALA A 107 -2.25 2.90 5.82
CA ALA A 107 -2.77 4.25 5.90
C ALA A 107 -4.22 4.23 6.41
N GLU A 108 -4.57 5.21 7.22
CA GLU A 108 -5.94 5.57 7.62
C GLU A 108 -6.14 7.08 7.40
N LEU A 109 -7.35 7.54 7.06
CA LEU A 109 -7.63 8.97 7.00
C LEU A 109 -7.55 9.58 8.41
N ALA A 110 -6.94 10.77 8.51
CA ALA A 110 -6.77 11.48 9.78
C ALA A 110 -8.03 12.25 10.20
N THR A 111 -8.88 12.61 9.24
CA THR A 111 -10.09 13.43 9.42
C THR A 111 -11.30 12.73 8.80
N ASP A 112 -12.49 12.96 9.37
CA ASP A 112 -13.77 12.41 8.89
C ASP A 112 -14.40 13.26 7.77
N LYS A 113 -13.65 14.22 7.21
CA LYS A 113 -14.09 15.10 6.10
C LYS A 113 -14.42 14.33 4.83
N TYR A 114 -13.70 13.22 4.62
CA TYR A 114 -13.86 12.37 3.46
C TYR A 114 -14.11 10.93 3.88
N ILE A 115 -14.95 10.24 3.12
CA ILE A 115 -15.21 8.81 3.25
C ILE A 115 -14.58 8.12 2.04
N PRO A 116 -13.66 7.17 2.23
CA PRO A 116 -13.07 6.43 1.13
C PRO A 116 -14.06 5.38 0.61
N LEU A 117 -14.14 5.22 -0.71
CA LEU A 117 -14.96 4.16 -1.31
C LEU A 117 -14.40 2.75 -1.07
N THR A 118 -13.11 2.65 -0.74
CA THR A 118 -12.42 1.38 -0.46
C THR A 118 -12.02 1.28 1.02
N ASN A 119 -12.13 0.08 1.59
CA ASN A 119 -11.70 -0.19 2.97
C ASN A 119 -10.18 -0.14 3.15
N VAL A 120 -9.42 -0.31 2.06
CA VAL A 120 -7.96 -0.26 2.05
C VAL A 120 -7.52 1.02 1.37
N LEU A 121 -6.70 1.82 2.06
CA LEU A 121 -6.10 3.04 1.54
C LEU A 121 -4.73 2.75 0.91
N GLU A 122 -4.74 2.18 -0.29
CA GLU A 122 -3.54 1.85 -1.05
C GLU A 122 -3.80 2.04 -2.55
N GLY A 123 -2.79 2.56 -3.26
CA GLY A 123 -2.87 2.88 -4.68
C GLY A 123 -3.66 4.17 -4.92
N PHE A 124 -4.65 4.06 -5.80
CA PHE A 124 -5.54 5.15 -6.16
C PHE A 124 -6.88 4.95 -5.44
N VAL A 125 -7.26 5.92 -4.61
CA VAL A 125 -8.47 5.86 -3.79
C VAL A 125 -9.36 7.04 -4.10
N ILE A 126 -10.64 6.77 -4.35
CA ILE A 126 -11.65 7.81 -4.52
C ILE A 126 -12.27 8.11 -3.15
N LEU A 127 -12.33 9.40 -2.85
CA LEU A 127 -12.88 9.98 -1.64
C LEU A 127 -14.19 10.70 -1.96
N THR A 128 -15.24 10.34 -1.24
CA THR A 128 -16.53 11.06 -1.25
C THR A 128 -16.54 12.04 -0.07
N LYS A 129 -17.09 13.24 -0.28
CA LYS A 129 -17.28 14.19 0.83
C LYS A 129 -18.29 13.64 1.82
N ASN A 130 -17.96 13.69 3.10
CA ASN A 130 -18.87 13.25 4.13
C ASN A 130 -20.03 14.27 4.29
N PRO A 131 -21.30 13.89 4.07
CA PRO A 131 -22.43 14.81 4.22
C PRO A 131 -22.69 15.23 5.68
N ASP A 132 -22.25 14.41 6.65
CA ASP A 132 -22.45 14.66 8.08
C ASP A 132 -21.29 15.44 8.71
N TYR A 133 -20.28 15.80 7.92
CA TYR A 133 -19.12 16.53 8.41
C TYR A 133 -19.46 18.01 8.63
N GLN A 134 -19.40 18.45 9.87
CA GLN A 134 -19.43 19.85 10.25
C GLN A 134 -17.98 20.32 10.42
N GLU A 135 -17.61 21.42 9.75
CA GLU A 135 -16.32 22.06 10.02
C GLU A 135 -16.40 22.66 11.43
N ASP A 136 -15.59 22.14 12.35
CA ASP A 136 -15.40 22.74 13.66
C ASP A 136 -14.77 24.14 13.44
N GLU A 137 -15.55 25.21 13.59
CA GLU A 137 -15.10 26.61 13.50
C GLU A 137 -14.17 27.04 14.66
N GLU A 138 -13.65 26.12 15.47
CA GLU A 138 -12.77 26.44 16.62
C GLU A 138 -11.30 26.11 16.35
N SER A 139 -10.60 27.04 15.69
CA SER A 139 -9.20 27.39 16.01
C SER A 139 -8.76 28.66 15.26
N LEU A 140 -9.21 29.80 15.76
CA LEU A 140 -8.50 31.08 15.70
C LEU A 140 -7.75 31.31 17.01
#